data_AF-A0A914SKY4-F1
#
_entry.id   AF-A0A914SKY4-F1
#
_cell.length_a   1.000
_cell.length_b   1.000
_cell.length_c   1.000
_cell.angle_alpha   90.00
_cell.angle_beta   90.00
_cell.angle_gamma   90.00
#
_symmetry.space_group_name_H-M   'P 1'
#
loop_
_entity.id
_entity.type
_entity.pdbx_description
1 polymer ?
#
loop_
_entity_poly.entity_id
_entity_poly.type
_entity_poly.pdbx_seq_one_letter_code
_entity_poly.pdbx_strand_id
1 'polypeptide(L)'
;METDKNNNVETMEVDEKLLSAAEEAQAQKEKNETFLEYCKRKHINKKAPKSRNAYNQSVTSADKILCENNRIKECMQKKRAFFEQKCETNEITKIAKLSTSQRVLKKARRKNADAKAEKRENETEKEKEERLQRDAESKQIKRESETVEEKQQRLNDDKNEKAIKRTINRIEKQEKLKNERAERLKNAKTKSSFTPQKAANYKGVKPFRLGKRDVICNGCGAKHYRAEKRQKDGTFTNCCQQGKVKMQVGVFDYPQLFKDLMTKKHENREYATTRIIWINQQVAYFIC
;
A
#
# COMPACT_ATOMS: atom_id res chain seq x y z
N MET A 1 1.87 10.43 16.83
CA MET A 1 1.15 9.86 17.99
C MET A 1 -0.25 9.35 17.61
N GLU A 2 -0.42 8.72 16.44
CA GLU A 2 -1.76 8.24 16.00
C GLU A 2 -1.80 6.75 15.61
N THR A 3 -0.69 6.01 15.75
CA THR A 3 -0.62 4.60 15.33
C THR A 3 -1.05 3.59 16.41
N ASP A 4 -1.31 4.02 17.64
CA ASP A 4 -1.60 3.10 18.76
C ASP A 4 -3.09 2.77 18.94
N LYS A 5 -4.00 3.43 18.20
CA LYS A 5 -5.44 3.18 18.33
C LYS A 5 -5.94 1.95 17.55
N ASN A 6 -5.25 1.54 16.48
CA ASN A 6 -5.71 0.41 15.65
C ASN A 6 -5.39 -0.97 16.24
N ASN A 7 -4.37 -1.10 17.09
CA ASN A 7 -4.01 -2.38 17.69
C ASN A 7 -4.97 -2.84 18.81
N ASN A 8 -5.82 -1.94 19.33
CA ASN A 8 -6.75 -2.27 20.42
C ASN A 8 -8.08 -2.85 19.90
N VAL A 9 -8.46 -2.52 18.65
CA VAL A 9 -9.70 -3.01 18.02
C VAL A 9 -9.56 -4.48 17.63
N GLU A 10 -8.41 -4.89 17.05
CA GLU A 10 -8.17 -6.29 16.69
C GLU A 10 -8.12 -7.23 17.91
N THR A 11 -7.68 -6.75 19.07
CA THR A 11 -7.64 -7.60 20.28
C THR A 11 -9.03 -7.87 20.86
N MET A 12 -9.98 -6.95 20.74
CA MET A 12 -11.34 -7.14 21.25
C MET A 12 -12.13 -8.14 20.39
N GLU A 13 -11.95 -8.10 19.06
CA GLU A 13 -12.65 -8.99 18.14
C GLU A 13 -12.21 -10.46 18.28
N VAL A 14 -10.96 -10.69 18.70
CA VAL A 14 -10.43 -12.04 18.97
C VAL A 14 -11.01 -12.61 20.27
N ASP A 15 -11.22 -11.79 21.30
CA ASP A 15 -11.75 -12.26 22.58
C ASP A 15 -13.27 -12.59 22.50
N GLU A 16 -14.04 -11.89 21.67
CA GLU A 16 -15.45 -12.19 21.41
C GLU A 16 -15.64 -13.54 20.68
N LYS A 17 -14.80 -13.83 19.67
CA LYS A 17 -14.80 -15.13 18.97
C LYS A 17 -14.41 -16.29 19.90
N LEU A 18 -13.52 -16.06 20.85
CA LEU A 18 -13.13 -17.08 21.84
C LEU A 18 -14.25 -17.37 22.86
N LEU A 19 -15.01 -16.35 23.27
CA LEU A 19 -16.17 -16.52 24.16
C LEU A 19 -17.29 -17.31 23.49
N SER A 20 -17.64 -16.97 22.24
CA SER A 20 -18.65 -17.70 21.47
C SER A 20 -18.27 -19.18 21.26
N ALA A 21 -17.00 -19.47 20.94
CA ALA A 21 -16.53 -20.85 20.81
C ALA A 21 -16.57 -21.64 22.14
N ALA A 22 -16.37 -20.96 23.28
CA ALA A 22 -16.47 -21.58 24.60
C ALA A 22 -17.91 -21.95 24.96
N GLU A 23 -18.87 -21.08 24.64
CA GLU A 23 -20.31 -21.33 24.84
C GLU A 23 -20.81 -22.49 23.98
N GLU A 24 -20.40 -22.57 22.71
CA GLU A 24 -20.73 -23.69 21.82
C GLU A 24 -20.16 -25.02 22.34
N ALA A 25 -18.91 -25.01 22.84
CA ALA A 25 -18.29 -26.18 23.43
C ALA A 25 -19.01 -26.65 24.71
N GLN A 26 -19.53 -25.73 25.52
CA GLN A 26 -20.30 -26.06 26.71
C GLN A 26 -21.68 -26.65 26.36
N ALA A 27 -22.40 -26.06 25.40
CA ALA A 27 -23.66 -26.60 24.89
C ALA A 27 -23.48 -28.02 24.31
N GLN A 28 -22.34 -28.28 23.65
CA GLN A 28 -22.05 -29.61 23.12
C GLN A 28 -21.77 -30.64 24.23
N LYS A 29 -21.15 -30.23 25.35
CA LYS A 29 -20.97 -31.11 26.53
C LYS A 29 -22.31 -31.50 27.14
N GLU A 30 -23.22 -30.56 27.32
CA GLU A 30 -24.57 -30.84 27.86
C GLU A 30 -25.37 -31.80 26.95
N LYS A 31 -25.26 -31.65 25.63
CA LYS A 31 -25.85 -32.61 24.66
C LYS A 31 -25.26 -34.01 24.79
N ASN A 32 -23.97 -34.12 25.05
CA ASN A 32 -23.30 -35.41 25.21
C ASN A 32 -23.67 -36.08 26.55
N GLU A 33 -23.80 -35.30 27.63
CA GLU A 33 -24.23 -35.80 28.94
C GLU A 33 -25.68 -36.29 28.92
N THR A 34 -26.58 -35.54 28.30
CA THR A 34 -27.99 -35.95 28.12
C THR A 34 -28.10 -37.22 27.27
N PHE A 35 -27.28 -37.37 26.22
CA PHE A 35 -27.22 -38.60 25.43
C PHE A 35 -26.72 -39.81 26.24
N LEU A 36 -25.68 -39.63 27.07
CA LEU A 36 -25.17 -40.68 27.96
C LEU A 36 -26.23 -41.11 28.99
N GLU A 37 -26.97 -40.16 29.55
CA GLU A 37 -28.07 -40.45 30.49
C GLU A 37 -29.21 -41.22 29.80
N TYR A 38 -29.58 -40.84 28.57
CA TYR A 38 -30.54 -41.56 27.75
C TYR A 38 -30.09 -43.01 27.47
N CYS A 39 -28.81 -43.21 27.12
CA CYS A 39 -28.24 -44.55 26.92
C CYS A 39 -28.30 -45.37 28.22
N LYS A 40 -27.97 -44.79 29.37
CA LYS A 40 -28.08 -45.47 30.68
C LYS A 40 -29.53 -45.90 30.96
N ARG A 41 -30.51 -45.03 30.74
CA ARG A 41 -31.94 -45.36 30.92
C ARG A 41 -32.41 -46.50 30.01
N LYS A 42 -31.99 -46.53 28.74
CA LYS A 42 -32.36 -47.62 27.82
C LYS A 42 -31.71 -48.96 28.13
N HIS A 43 -30.53 -48.97 28.77
CA HIS A 43 -29.87 -50.22 29.15
C HIS A 43 -30.42 -50.85 30.45
N ILE A 44 -31.03 -50.06 31.35
CA ILE A 44 -31.61 -50.57 32.60
C ILE A 44 -32.97 -51.28 32.36
N ASN A 45 -33.69 -50.97 31.28
CA ASN A 45 -35.05 -51.48 31.05
C ASN A 45 -35.19 -52.70 30.13
N LYS A 46 -34.10 -53.40 29.77
CA LYS A 46 -34.20 -54.68 29.05
C LYS A 46 -34.42 -55.86 30.02
N LYS A 47 -35.56 -55.89 30.70
CA LYS A 47 -36.12 -57.16 31.17
C LYS A 47 -36.65 -57.90 29.93
N ALA A 48 -36.16 -59.12 29.72
CA ALA A 48 -36.46 -59.94 28.55
C ALA A 48 -37.99 -60.16 28.41
N PRO A 49 -38.59 -59.95 27.22
CA PRO A 49 -39.97 -60.32 27.00
C PRO A 49 -40.09 -61.84 27.04
N LYS A 50 -40.83 -62.36 28.03
CA LYS A 50 -41.28 -63.75 28.04
C LYS A 50 -42.40 -63.91 27.01
N SER A 51 -42.14 -64.77 26.04
CA SER A 51 -43.08 -65.51 25.19
C SER A 51 -44.21 -64.74 24.47
N ARG A 52 -44.12 -64.69 23.14
CA ARG A 52 -45.25 -65.09 22.27
C ARG A 52 -44.79 -65.50 20.87
N ASN A 53 -44.95 -66.81 20.67
CA ASN A 53 -45.22 -67.62 19.48
C ASN A 53 -45.21 -67.00 18.06
N ALA A 54 -44.51 -67.75 17.20
CA ALA A 54 -44.96 -68.29 15.92
C ALA A 54 -45.48 -67.31 14.84
N TYR A 55 -44.57 -66.72 14.07
CA TYR A 55 -44.62 -66.66 12.60
C TYR A 55 -43.25 -66.19 12.08
N ASN A 56 -42.79 -66.74 10.96
CA ASN A 56 -41.51 -66.49 10.26
C ASN A 56 -40.28 -67.31 10.71
N GLN A 57 -40.36 -68.62 10.48
CA GLN A 57 -39.20 -69.43 10.10
C GLN A 57 -38.76 -69.04 8.67
N SER A 58 -37.54 -68.54 8.54
CA SER A 58 -36.66 -68.56 7.35
C SER A 58 -35.62 -67.42 7.37
N VAL A 59 -35.45 -66.73 8.50
CA VAL A 59 -34.22 -65.94 8.70
C VAL A 59 -33.15 -66.93 9.14
N THR A 60 -32.23 -67.22 8.23
CA THR A 60 -31.20 -68.24 8.41
C THR A 60 -30.33 -67.88 9.63
N SER A 61 -29.71 -68.87 10.29
CA SER A 61 -28.78 -68.61 11.41
C SER A 61 -27.67 -67.60 11.05
N ALA A 62 -27.32 -67.50 9.76
CA ALA A 62 -26.37 -66.55 9.22
C ALA A 62 -26.81 -65.08 9.35
N ASP A 63 -28.10 -64.77 9.17
CA ASP A 63 -28.61 -63.39 9.24
C ASP A 63 -28.59 -62.83 10.66
N LYS A 64 -28.82 -63.71 11.67
CA LYS A 64 -28.68 -63.34 13.09
C LYS A 64 -27.22 -63.04 13.44
N ILE A 65 -26.29 -63.88 12.96
CA ILE A 65 -24.84 -63.67 13.15
C ILE A 65 -24.39 -62.38 12.46
N LEU A 66 -24.89 -62.09 11.27
CA LEU A 66 -24.58 -60.85 10.54
C LEU A 66 -25.08 -59.60 11.29
N CYS A 67 -26.29 -59.66 11.85
CA CYS A 67 -26.85 -58.58 12.67
C CYS A 67 -26.03 -58.34 13.95
N GLU A 68 -25.64 -59.41 14.66
CA GLU A 68 -24.78 -59.32 15.86
C GLU A 68 -23.40 -58.72 15.51
N ASN A 69 -22.79 -59.18 14.41
CA ASN A 69 -21.50 -58.67 13.92
C ASN A 69 -21.57 -57.19 13.52
N ASN A 70 -22.64 -56.76 12.86
CA ASN A 70 -22.84 -55.36 12.52
C ASN A 70 -23.00 -54.49 13.77
N ARG A 71 -23.72 -54.99 14.78
CA ARG A 71 -23.89 -54.29 16.06
C ARG A 71 -22.58 -54.19 16.85
N ILE A 72 -21.73 -55.22 16.80
CA ILE A 72 -20.38 -55.18 17.36
C ILE A 72 -19.52 -54.15 16.61
N LYS A 73 -19.57 -54.15 15.27
CA LYS A 73 -18.86 -53.15 14.45
C LYS A 73 -19.28 -51.72 14.77
N GLU A 74 -20.58 -51.45 14.86
CA GLU A 74 -21.10 -50.13 15.25
C GLU A 74 -20.64 -49.72 16.66
N CYS A 75 -20.65 -50.67 17.61
CA CYS A 75 -20.16 -50.42 18.97
C CYS A 75 -18.67 -50.05 18.98
N MET A 76 -17.85 -50.77 18.21
CA MET A 76 -16.42 -50.50 18.08
C MET A 76 -16.15 -49.17 17.37
N GLN A 77 -16.91 -48.84 16.33
CA GLN A 77 -16.84 -47.55 15.64
C GLN A 77 -17.18 -46.39 16.59
N LYS A 78 -18.26 -46.51 17.38
CA LYS A 78 -18.63 -45.50 18.37
C LYS A 78 -17.56 -45.31 19.45
N LYS A 79 -16.95 -46.40 19.93
CA LYS A 79 -15.83 -46.32 20.89
C LYS A 79 -14.60 -45.64 20.29
N ARG A 80 -14.28 -45.93 19.03
CA ARG A 80 -13.18 -45.30 18.31
C ARG A 80 -13.41 -43.80 18.15
N ALA A 81 -14.59 -43.40 17.68
CA ALA A 81 -14.96 -41.98 17.53
C ALA A 81 -14.91 -41.22 18.86
N PHE A 82 -15.37 -41.84 19.95
CA PHE A 82 -15.27 -41.26 21.29
C PHE A 82 -13.81 -41.04 21.73
N PHE A 83 -12.91 -42.00 21.43
CA PHE A 83 -11.50 -41.88 21.76
C PHE A 83 -10.81 -40.79 20.93
N GLU A 84 -11.08 -40.72 19.62
CA GLU A 84 -10.58 -39.68 18.71
C GLU A 84 -11.02 -38.28 19.20
N GLN A 85 -12.30 -38.09 19.53
CA GLN A 85 -12.81 -36.83 20.08
C GLN A 85 -12.16 -36.46 21.43
N LYS A 86 -11.86 -37.44 22.29
CA LYS A 86 -11.17 -37.21 23.56
C LYS A 86 -9.70 -36.82 23.36
N CYS A 87 -9.04 -37.40 22.35
CA CYS A 87 -7.69 -37.01 21.98
C CYS A 87 -7.65 -35.57 21.45
N GLU A 88 -8.55 -35.19 20.54
CA GLU A 88 -8.65 -33.83 19.99
C GLU A 88 -8.89 -32.79 21.07
N THR A 89 -9.83 -33.03 21.98
CA THR A 89 -10.11 -32.12 23.10
C THR A 89 -8.93 -31.97 24.07
N ASN A 90 -8.15 -33.03 24.28
CA ASN A 90 -6.91 -32.96 25.08
C ASN A 90 -5.80 -32.16 24.38
N GLU A 91 -5.70 -32.22 23.05
CA GLU A 91 -4.74 -31.41 22.30
C GLU A 91 -5.15 -29.94 22.27
N ILE A 92 -6.42 -29.64 22.02
CA ILE A 92 -6.96 -28.28 22.05
C ILE A 92 -6.75 -27.64 23.44
N THR A 93 -6.99 -28.38 24.52
CA THR A 93 -6.76 -27.88 25.89
C THR A 93 -5.28 -27.64 26.19
N LYS A 94 -4.37 -28.46 25.66
CA LYS A 94 -2.91 -28.20 25.76
C LYS A 94 -2.51 -26.93 25.02
N ILE A 95 -3.01 -26.74 23.79
CA ILE A 95 -2.73 -25.54 22.99
C ILE A 95 -3.26 -24.28 23.71
N ALA A 96 -4.47 -24.33 24.26
CA ALA A 96 -5.05 -23.23 25.03
C ALA A 96 -4.23 -22.88 26.30
N LYS A 97 -3.67 -23.88 26.99
CA LYS A 97 -2.78 -23.64 28.14
C LYS A 97 -1.45 -23.02 27.73
N LEU A 98 -0.87 -23.44 26.60
CA LEU A 98 0.36 -22.85 26.07
C LEU A 98 0.14 -21.40 25.62
N SER A 99 -0.98 -21.11 24.94
CA SER A 99 -1.29 -19.76 24.47
C SER A 99 -1.56 -18.80 25.64
N THR A 100 -2.27 -19.23 26.68
CA THR A 100 -2.47 -18.44 27.90
C THR A 100 -1.16 -18.19 28.64
N SER A 101 -0.29 -19.20 28.78
CA SER A 101 1.05 -19.03 29.36
C SER A 101 1.88 -17.99 28.59
N GLN A 102 1.88 -18.06 27.25
CA GLN A 102 2.55 -17.07 26.40
C GLN A 102 1.98 -15.66 26.56
N ARG A 103 0.64 -15.52 26.67
CA ARG A 103 -0.02 -14.23 26.94
C ARG A 103 0.42 -13.65 28.28
N VAL A 104 0.46 -14.47 29.34
CA VAL A 104 0.91 -14.06 30.68
C VAL A 104 2.37 -13.60 30.65
N LEU A 105 3.26 -14.37 30.01
CA LEU A 105 4.67 -14.00 29.85
C LEU A 105 4.84 -12.70 29.07
N LYS A 106 4.07 -12.50 27.99
CA LYS A 106 4.10 -11.25 27.21
C LYS A 106 3.64 -10.07 28.06
N LYS A 107 2.59 -10.23 28.87
CA LYS A 107 2.09 -9.20 29.80
C LYS A 107 3.13 -8.87 30.88
N ALA A 108 3.78 -9.87 31.45
CA ALA A 108 4.85 -9.68 32.44
C ALA A 108 6.07 -8.96 31.83
N ARG A 109 6.50 -9.35 30.62
CA ARG A 109 7.59 -8.68 29.90
C ARG A 109 7.27 -7.21 29.61
N ARG A 110 6.03 -6.89 29.21
CA ARG A 110 5.57 -5.51 29.01
C ARG A 110 5.65 -4.71 30.31
N LYS A 111 5.04 -5.21 31.40
CA LYS A 111 5.12 -4.54 32.71
C LYS A 111 6.56 -4.29 33.17
N ASN A 112 7.46 -5.24 32.98
CA ASN A 112 8.88 -5.05 33.32
C ASN A 112 9.57 -4.03 32.42
N ALA A 113 9.23 -3.99 31.13
CA ALA A 113 9.75 -2.99 30.21
C ALA A 113 9.24 -1.58 30.57
N ASP A 114 7.95 -1.46 30.90
CA ASP A 114 7.30 -0.21 31.29
C ASP A 114 7.88 0.31 32.62
N ALA A 115 7.97 -0.54 33.64
CA ALA A 115 8.58 -0.18 34.92
C ALA A 115 10.07 0.20 34.76
N LYS A 116 10.78 -0.44 33.84
CA LYS A 116 12.16 -0.06 33.51
C LYS A 116 12.20 1.29 32.80
N ALA A 117 11.27 1.57 31.88
CA ALA A 117 11.19 2.87 31.21
C ALA A 117 10.88 4.00 32.19
N GLU A 118 9.89 3.81 33.07
CA GLU A 118 9.53 4.77 34.11
C GLU A 118 10.69 5.05 35.07
N LYS A 119 11.41 4.00 35.50
CA LYS A 119 12.62 4.18 36.32
C LYS A 119 13.67 5.02 35.60
N ARG A 120 13.85 4.85 34.28
CA ARG A 120 14.82 5.60 33.48
C ARG A 120 14.40 7.06 33.25
N GLU A 121 13.11 7.33 33.21
CA GLU A 121 12.57 8.69 33.04
C GLU A 121 12.76 9.51 34.32
N ASN A 122 12.66 8.86 35.48
CA ASN A 122 12.83 9.49 36.80
C ASN A 122 14.28 9.48 37.32
N GLU A 123 15.26 9.02 36.53
CA GLU A 123 16.67 9.05 36.92
C GLU A 123 17.18 10.50 36.97
N THR A 124 17.94 10.82 38.00
CA THR A 124 18.75 12.04 38.01
C THR A 124 19.90 11.93 37.00
N GLU A 125 20.43 13.06 36.51
CA GLU A 125 21.55 13.03 35.55
C GLU A 125 22.77 12.30 36.11
N LYS A 126 23.04 12.41 37.42
CA LYS A 126 24.13 11.66 38.07
C LYS A 126 23.90 10.15 38.03
N GLU A 127 22.70 9.68 38.38
CA GLU A 127 22.35 8.24 38.33
C GLU A 127 22.40 7.68 36.90
N LYS A 128 21.99 8.49 35.93
CA LYS A 128 22.04 8.17 34.50
C LYS A 128 23.49 8.04 34.02
N GLU A 129 24.38 8.95 34.42
CA GLU A 129 25.82 8.87 34.13
C GLU A 129 26.44 7.62 34.76
N GLU A 130 26.21 7.37 36.05
CA GLU A 130 26.71 6.18 36.75
C GLU A 130 26.20 4.88 36.11
N ARG A 131 24.95 4.85 35.62
CA ARG A 131 24.42 3.71 34.87
C ARG A 131 25.12 3.54 33.52
N LEU A 132 25.30 4.62 32.77
CA LEU A 132 25.97 4.57 31.46
C LEU A 132 27.44 4.14 31.59
N GLN A 133 28.11 4.61 32.64
CA GLN A 133 29.48 4.20 32.96
C GLN A 133 29.55 2.70 33.27
N ARG A 134 28.68 2.19 34.16
CA ARG A 134 28.60 0.74 34.45
C ARG A 134 28.27 -0.09 33.21
N ASP A 135 27.36 0.36 32.37
CA ASP A 135 27.02 -0.32 31.11
C ASP A 135 28.22 -0.36 30.14
N ALA A 136 29.03 0.71 30.11
CA ALA A 136 30.23 0.78 29.28
C ALA A 136 31.32 -0.16 29.81
N GLU A 137 31.60 -0.13 31.11
CA GLU A 137 32.57 -1.01 31.79
C GLU A 137 32.19 -2.48 31.61
N SER A 138 30.92 -2.84 31.84
CA SER A 138 30.44 -4.21 31.65
C SER A 138 30.61 -4.68 30.20
N LYS A 139 30.33 -3.82 29.23
CA LYS A 139 30.58 -4.12 27.81
C LYS A 139 32.07 -4.31 27.56
N GLN A 140 32.93 -3.45 28.09
CA GLN A 140 34.37 -3.56 27.90
C GLN A 140 34.90 -4.88 28.44
N ILE A 141 34.56 -5.23 29.68
CA ILE A 141 34.94 -6.50 30.30
C ILE A 141 34.50 -7.68 29.43
N LYS A 142 33.25 -7.67 28.94
CA LYS A 142 32.75 -8.71 28.05
C LYS A 142 33.58 -8.84 26.77
N ARG A 143 33.98 -7.70 26.17
CA ARG A 143 34.80 -7.68 24.96
C ARG A 143 36.23 -8.16 25.20
N GLU A 144 36.79 -7.89 26.37
CA GLU A 144 38.13 -8.35 26.77
C GLU A 144 38.15 -9.85 27.03
N SER A 145 37.05 -10.42 27.52
CA SER A 145 36.88 -11.86 27.74
C SER A 145 36.44 -12.67 26.51
N GLU A 146 36.21 -12.02 25.36
CA GLU A 146 35.76 -12.72 24.15
C GLU A 146 36.83 -13.65 23.59
N THR A 147 36.41 -14.83 23.18
CA THR A 147 37.22 -15.72 22.34
C THR A 147 37.39 -15.15 20.93
N VAL A 148 38.37 -15.67 20.17
CA VAL A 148 38.61 -15.25 18.78
C VAL A 148 37.37 -15.48 17.89
N GLU A 149 36.67 -16.59 18.11
CA GLU A 149 35.46 -16.95 17.37
C GLU A 149 34.30 -15.98 17.68
N GLU A 150 34.03 -15.71 18.96
CA GLU A 150 32.99 -14.75 19.36
C GLU A 150 33.28 -13.34 18.87
N LYS A 151 34.55 -12.93 18.91
CA LYS A 151 35.00 -11.65 18.35
C LYS A 151 34.71 -11.58 16.85
N GLN A 152 35.01 -12.64 16.11
CA GLN A 152 34.77 -12.72 14.68
C GLN A 152 33.27 -12.71 14.36
N GLN A 153 32.47 -13.43 15.15
CA GLN A 153 31.01 -13.44 15.03
C GLN A 153 30.43 -12.04 15.25
N ARG A 154 30.82 -11.35 16.33
CA ARG A 154 30.39 -9.97 16.59
C ARG A 154 30.73 -9.03 15.44
N LEU A 155 31.95 -9.12 14.89
CA LEU A 155 32.36 -8.29 13.76
C LEU A 155 31.56 -8.58 12.49
N ASN A 156 31.21 -9.85 12.25
CA ASN A 156 30.35 -10.25 11.14
C ASN A 156 28.92 -9.72 11.33
N ASP A 157 28.38 -9.81 12.55
CA ASP A 157 27.05 -9.30 12.88
C ASP A 157 26.98 -7.77 12.72
N ASP A 158 27.98 -7.04 13.22
CA ASP A 158 28.12 -5.59 13.02
C ASP A 158 28.18 -5.20 11.54
N LYS A 159 28.92 -5.99 10.74
CA LYS A 159 29.03 -5.78 9.29
C LYS A 159 27.69 -6.00 8.59
N ASN A 160 26.98 -7.06 8.95
CA ASN A 160 25.67 -7.40 8.41
C ASN A 160 24.62 -6.34 8.80
N GLU A 161 24.59 -5.92 10.06
CA GLU A 161 23.67 -4.89 10.53
C GLU A 161 23.90 -3.56 9.78
N LYS A 162 25.17 -3.16 9.61
CA LYS A 162 25.54 -1.96 8.83
C LYS A 162 25.10 -2.09 7.36
N ALA A 163 25.26 -3.26 6.75
CA ALA A 163 24.81 -3.50 5.38
C ALA A 163 23.29 -3.39 5.26
N ILE A 164 22.53 -4.00 6.19
CA ILE A 164 21.06 -3.93 6.24
C ILE A 164 20.61 -2.48 6.40
N LYS A 165 21.17 -1.74 7.36
CA LYS A 165 20.85 -0.31 7.58
C LYS A 165 21.08 0.54 6.34
N ARG A 166 22.19 0.33 5.63
CA ARG A 166 22.47 1.04 4.36
C ARG A 166 21.42 0.73 3.29
N THR A 167 20.99 -0.52 3.19
CA THR A 167 19.95 -0.94 2.25
C THR A 167 18.60 -0.33 2.58
N ILE A 168 18.16 -0.37 3.84
CA ILE A 168 16.92 0.26 4.30
C ILE A 168 16.93 1.76 4.01
N ASN A 169 17.97 2.47 4.43
CA ASN A 169 18.10 3.91 4.18
C ASN A 169 18.06 4.25 2.68
N ARG A 170 18.63 3.38 1.83
CA ARG A 170 18.57 3.56 0.37
C ARG A 170 17.15 3.40 -0.16
N ILE A 171 16.41 2.39 0.32
CA ILE A 171 15.01 2.14 -0.06
C ILE A 171 14.14 3.32 0.37
N GLU A 172 14.20 3.72 1.65
CA GLU A 172 13.43 4.84 2.18
C GLU A 172 13.70 6.14 1.43
N LYS A 173 14.98 6.42 1.11
CA LYS A 173 15.35 7.58 0.31
C LYS A 173 14.77 7.51 -1.10
N GLN A 174 14.79 6.34 -1.74
CA GLN A 174 14.21 6.16 -3.08
C GLN A 174 12.68 6.34 -3.06
N GLU A 175 12.00 5.81 -2.05
CA GLU A 175 10.55 6.01 -1.90
C GLU A 175 10.20 7.48 -1.67
N LYS A 176 10.95 8.17 -0.80
CA LYS A 176 10.77 9.60 -0.59
C LYS A 176 10.90 10.39 -1.89
N LEU A 177 11.94 10.11 -2.70
CA LEU A 177 12.14 10.76 -4.00
C LEU A 177 11.03 10.45 -5.01
N LYS A 178 10.52 9.21 -5.03
CA LYS A 178 9.37 8.83 -5.87
C LYS A 178 8.11 9.61 -5.46
N ASN A 179 7.85 9.73 -4.16
CA ASN A 179 6.72 10.47 -3.63
C ASN A 179 6.82 11.97 -3.95
N GLU A 180 7.98 12.58 -3.72
CA GLU A 180 8.24 13.97 -4.10
C GLU A 180 8.05 14.21 -5.60
N ARG A 181 8.51 13.28 -6.45
CA ARG A 181 8.29 13.37 -7.91
C ARG A 181 6.80 13.26 -8.27
N ALA A 182 6.07 12.33 -7.64
CA ALA A 182 4.64 12.16 -7.87
C ALA A 182 3.86 13.41 -7.45
N GLU A 183 4.20 14.03 -6.32
CA GLU A 183 3.59 15.29 -5.88
C GLU A 183 3.89 16.44 -6.85
N ARG A 184 5.14 16.58 -7.32
CA ARG A 184 5.47 17.59 -8.34
C ARG A 184 4.63 17.43 -9.60
N LEU A 185 4.42 16.19 -10.06
CA LEU A 185 3.59 15.91 -11.24
C LEU A 185 2.10 16.24 -10.99
N LYS A 186 1.57 15.92 -9.81
CA LYS A 186 0.19 16.30 -9.44
C LYS A 186 0.03 17.83 -9.41
N ASN A 187 0.98 18.53 -8.80
CA ASN A 187 0.99 19.99 -8.71
C ASN A 187 1.18 20.68 -10.07
N ALA A 188 1.94 20.08 -10.97
CA ALA A 188 2.06 20.57 -12.35
C ALA A 188 0.72 20.47 -13.09
N LYS A 189 0.01 19.34 -12.97
CA LYS A 189 -1.30 19.14 -13.60
C LYS A 189 -2.38 20.09 -13.07
N THR A 190 -2.38 20.40 -11.79
CA THR A 190 -3.35 21.35 -11.21
C THR A 190 -3.05 22.81 -11.58
N LYS A 191 -1.78 23.16 -11.81
CA LYS A 191 -1.37 24.50 -12.24
C LYS A 191 -1.41 24.69 -13.77
N SER A 192 -1.34 23.61 -14.56
CA SER A 192 -1.34 23.68 -16.04
C SER A 192 -2.73 23.67 -16.67
N SER A 193 -3.81 23.85 -15.89
CA SER A 193 -5.15 24.06 -16.45
C SER A 193 -5.27 25.48 -17.04
N PHE A 194 -4.42 25.83 -18.01
CA PHE A 194 -4.80 26.82 -19.00
C PHE A 194 -5.87 26.15 -19.86
N THR A 195 -7.13 26.33 -19.49
CA THR A 195 -8.27 25.85 -20.29
C THR A 195 -8.41 26.76 -21.51
N PRO A 196 -8.18 26.27 -22.75
CA PRO A 196 -8.35 27.09 -23.96
C PRO A 196 -9.80 27.59 -24.13
N GLN A 197 -10.76 26.93 -23.47
CA GLN A 197 -12.18 27.26 -23.53
C GLN A 197 -12.54 28.63 -22.95
N LYS A 198 -11.74 29.19 -22.02
CA LYS A 198 -11.98 30.59 -21.57
C LYS A 198 -11.57 31.63 -22.62
N ALA A 199 -10.81 31.25 -23.66
CA ALA A 199 -10.39 32.15 -24.74
C ALA A 199 -11.27 32.06 -26.00
N ALA A 200 -12.27 31.17 -26.06
CA ALA A 200 -13.04 30.88 -27.27
C ALA A 200 -14.50 31.38 -27.28
N ASN A 201 -15.03 31.90 -26.17
CA ASN A 201 -16.38 32.47 -26.14
C ASN A 201 -16.39 33.92 -26.68
N TYR A 202 -16.34 34.08 -28.00
CA TYR A 202 -16.45 35.37 -28.69
C TYR A 202 -17.90 35.81 -28.99
N LYS A 203 -18.93 35.09 -28.52
CA LYS A 203 -20.33 35.51 -28.69
C LYS A 203 -20.60 36.76 -27.84
N GLY A 204 -20.65 37.93 -28.48
CA GLY A 204 -20.96 39.22 -27.85
C GLY A 204 -19.77 40.17 -27.67
N VAL A 205 -18.54 39.75 -27.98
CA VAL A 205 -17.39 40.67 -27.97
C VAL A 205 -17.44 41.49 -29.26
N LYS A 206 -17.77 42.78 -29.13
CA LYS A 206 -17.75 43.73 -30.25
C LYS A 206 -16.35 43.67 -30.88
N PRO A 207 -16.20 43.46 -32.20
CA PRO A 207 -14.88 43.34 -32.82
C PRO A 207 -14.12 44.64 -32.57
N PHE A 208 -13.19 44.61 -31.62
CA PHE A 208 -12.28 45.73 -31.38
C PHE A 208 -11.37 45.83 -32.58
N ARG A 209 -11.66 46.78 -33.49
CA ARG A 209 -10.74 47.11 -34.57
C ARG A 209 -9.53 47.80 -33.91
N LEU A 210 -8.40 47.11 -33.84
CA LEU A 210 -7.11 47.62 -33.35
C LEU A 210 -6.54 48.80 -34.21
N GLY A 211 -7.33 49.37 -35.11
CA GLY A 211 -6.94 50.39 -36.06
C GLY A 211 -6.21 49.83 -37.28
N LYS A 212 -5.58 50.72 -38.05
CA LYS A 212 -4.66 50.34 -39.14
C LYS A 212 -3.31 49.91 -38.53
N ARG A 213 -2.58 49.06 -39.24
CA ARG A 213 -1.24 48.60 -38.87
C ARG A 213 -0.19 49.53 -39.50
N ASP A 214 -0.08 50.73 -38.96
CA ASP A 214 0.71 51.83 -39.54
C ASP A 214 1.91 52.25 -38.68
N VAL A 215 2.01 51.79 -37.44
CA VAL A 215 3.11 52.17 -36.54
C VAL A 215 4.31 51.27 -36.78
N ILE A 216 5.42 51.85 -37.22
CA ILE A 216 6.66 51.12 -37.52
C ILE A 216 7.47 50.93 -36.22
N CYS A 217 7.98 49.72 -35.99
CA CYS A 217 8.88 49.40 -34.89
C CYS A 217 10.28 49.94 -35.16
N ASN A 218 10.83 50.72 -34.22
CA ASN A 218 12.17 51.30 -34.35
C ASN A 218 13.29 50.26 -34.41
N GLY A 219 13.10 49.07 -33.82
CA GLY A 219 14.15 48.03 -33.78
C GLY A 219 14.32 47.26 -35.08
N CYS A 220 13.23 46.97 -35.79
CA CYS A 220 13.26 46.06 -36.95
C CYS A 220 12.33 46.45 -38.10
N GLY A 221 11.70 47.62 -38.05
CA GLY A 221 10.92 48.16 -39.17
C GLY A 221 9.56 47.49 -39.42
N ALA A 222 9.18 46.50 -38.62
CA ALA A 222 7.87 45.85 -38.74
C ALA A 222 6.73 46.82 -38.42
N LYS A 223 5.61 46.72 -39.16
CA LYS A 223 4.40 47.52 -38.89
C LYS A 223 3.55 46.83 -37.82
N HIS A 224 3.05 47.59 -36.86
CA HIS A 224 2.24 47.14 -35.72
C HIS A 224 0.97 47.98 -35.58
N TYR A 225 0.03 47.48 -34.78
CA TYR A 225 -1.13 48.27 -34.36
C TYR A 225 -0.74 49.24 -33.25
N ARG A 226 -1.30 50.44 -33.27
CA ARG A 226 -1.00 51.48 -32.27
C ARG A 226 -1.27 51.02 -30.83
N ALA A 227 -2.29 50.17 -30.63
CA ALA A 227 -2.66 49.63 -29.32
C ALA A 227 -1.62 48.66 -28.72
N GLU A 228 -0.74 48.07 -29.54
CA GLU A 228 0.31 47.15 -29.08
C GLU A 228 1.51 47.89 -28.47
N LYS A 229 1.59 49.22 -28.66
CA LYS A 229 2.69 50.05 -28.16
C LYS A 229 2.55 50.25 -26.65
N ARG A 230 3.36 49.54 -25.87
CA ARG A 230 3.38 49.66 -24.39
C ARG A 230 4.26 50.80 -23.86
N GLN A 231 5.23 51.28 -24.62
CA GLN A 231 6.25 52.24 -24.16
C GLN A 231 6.47 53.41 -25.13
N LYS A 232 6.99 54.53 -24.62
CA LYS A 232 7.23 55.76 -25.40
C LYS A 232 8.26 55.55 -26.53
N ASP A 233 9.16 54.60 -26.37
CA ASP A 233 10.39 54.42 -27.17
C ASP A 233 10.20 53.82 -28.57
N GLY A 234 8.95 53.54 -28.97
CA GLY A 234 8.64 53.04 -30.31
C GLY A 234 9.03 51.58 -30.57
N THR A 235 9.38 50.83 -29.52
CA THR A 235 9.56 49.38 -29.55
C THR A 235 8.32 48.66 -29.01
N PHE A 236 8.09 47.43 -29.47
CA PHE A 236 6.94 46.62 -29.07
C PHE A 236 7.45 45.43 -28.25
N THR A 237 6.79 45.08 -27.14
CA THR A 237 7.25 43.99 -26.25
C THR A 237 7.31 42.64 -26.96
N ASN A 238 6.40 42.44 -27.91
CA ASN A 238 6.28 41.19 -28.66
C ASN A 238 7.08 41.24 -29.97
N CYS A 239 7.78 42.34 -30.26
CA CYS A 239 8.55 42.51 -31.49
C CYS A 239 10.04 42.67 -31.16
N CYS A 240 10.87 41.83 -31.78
CA CYS A 240 12.33 41.97 -31.75
C CYS A 240 12.92 42.01 -30.32
N GLN A 241 12.22 41.34 -29.37
CA GLN A 241 12.54 41.28 -27.95
C GLN A 241 12.85 42.67 -27.35
N GLN A 242 11.94 43.63 -27.57
CA GLN A 242 12.10 45.04 -27.17
C GLN A 242 13.25 45.76 -27.89
N GLY A 243 13.57 45.36 -29.13
CA GLY A 243 14.65 45.96 -29.92
C GLY A 243 16.04 45.41 -29.64
N LYS A 244 16.16 44.34 -28.84
CA LYS A 244 17.44 43.64 -28.62
C LYS A 244 17.92 42.90 -29.86
N VAL A 245 16.99 42.45 -30.71
CA VAL A 245 17.32 41.79 -31.98
C VAL A 245 17.37 42.83 -33.09
N LYS A 246 18.58 43.21 -33.51
CA LYS A 246 18.80 44.07 -34.68
C LYS A 246 18.70 43.20 -35.94
N MET A 247 17.54 43.23 -36.60
CA MET A 247 17.42 42.64 -37.94
C MET A 247 17.99 43.61 -38.95
N GLN A 248 18.97 43.17 -39.75
CA GLN A 248 19.45 43.94 -40.90
C GLN A 248 18.38 43.90 -41.99
N VAL A 249 17.44 44.84 -41.93
CA VAL A 249 16.39 45.00 -42.95
C VAL A 249 17.08 45.42 -44.24
N GLY A 250 17.26 44.47 -45.18
CA GLY A 250 17.83 44.73 -46.50
C GLY A 250 19.05 43.90 -46.90
N VAL A 251 19.59 43.03 -46.02
CA VAL A 251 20.84 42.27 -46.33
C VAL A 251 20.57 40.84 -46.83
N PHE A 252 19.34 40.33 -46.71
CA PHE A 252 18.99 39.06 -47.35
C PHE A 252 18.62 39.30 -48.81
N ASP A 253 19.60 39.12 -49.70
CA ASP A 253 19.33 39.01 -51.13
C ASP A 253 18.72 37.63 -51.39
N TYR A 254 17.41 37.53 -51.19
CA TYR A 254 16.67 36.30 -51.47
C TYR A 254 16.81 35.97 -52.96
N PRO A 255 17.08 34.70 -53.32
CA PRO A 255 17.11 34.28 -54.72
C PRO A 255 15.85 34.73 -55.44
N GLN A 256 16.00 35.20 -56.68
CA GLN A 256 14.92 35.84 -57.45
C GLN A 256 13.66 34.97 -57.53
N LEU A 257 13.85 33.65 -57.62
CA LEU A 257 12.79 32.65 -57.57
C LEU A 257 11.87 32.80 -56.34
N PHE A 258 12.43 33.01 -55.14
CA PHE A 258 11.64 33.21 -53.93
C PHE A 258 10.90 34.55 -53.95
N LYS A 259 11.52 35.59 -54.49
CA LYS A 259 10.87 36.90 -54.67
C LYS A 259 9.67 36.77 -55.62
N ASP A 260 9.82 36.05 -56.73
CA ASP A 260 8.75 35.86 -57.72
C ASP A 260 7.64 34.92 -57.23
N LEU A 261 7.98 33.89 -56.45
CA LEU A 261 7.02 33.02 -55.77
C LEU A 261 6.18 33.79 -54.74
N MET A 262 6.81 34.66 -53.93
CA MET A 262 6.11 35.45 -52.91
C MET A 262 5.34 36.65 -53.48
N THR A 263 5.81 37.25 -54.58
CA THR A 263 5.18 38.42 -55.23
C THR A 263 4.13 38.06 -56.29
N LYS A 264 3.79 36.76 -56.42
CA LYS A 264 2.76 36.21 -57.33
C LYS A 264 3.10 36.34 -58.82
N LYS A 265 4.38 36.41 -59.18
CA LYS A 265 4.83 36.48 -60.57
C LYS A 265 5.17 35.12 -61.17
N HIS A 266 5.32 34.09 -60.33
CA HIS A 266 5.75 32.76 -60.76
C HIS A 266 4.55 31.81 -61.01
N GLU A 267 4.64 30.97 -62.04
CA GLU A 267 3.59 30.06 -62.51
C GLU A 267 3.25 28.95 -61.49
N ASN A 268 4.24 28.38 -60.82
CA ASN A 268 4.08 27.31 -59.81
C ASN A 268 3.59 27.78 -58.41
N ARG A 269 2.85 28.90 -58.34
CA ARG A 269 2.43 29.53 -57.10
C ARG A 269 1.61 28.62 -56.19
N GLU A 270 0.59 27.96 -56.74
CA GLU A 270 -0.37 27.19 -55.95
C GLU A 270 0.30 26.04 -55.20
N TYR A 271 1.26 25.38 -55.82
CA TYR A 271 2.05 24.31 -55.19
C TYR A 271 2.95 24.83 -54.08
N ALA A 272 3.60 25.98 -54.26
CA ALA A 272 4.51 26.53 -53.26
C ALA A 272 3.77 27.07 -52.03
N THR A 273 2.68 27.83 -52.20
CA THR A 273 1.93 28.37 -51.06
C THR A 273 1.27 27.27 -50.24
N THR A 274 0.70 26.25 -50.88
CA THR A 274 0.01 25.16 -50.17
C THR A 274 1.00 24.30 -49.38
N ARG A 275 2.18 24.04 -49.94
CA ARG A 275 3.21 23.20 -49.30
C ARG A 275 3.95 23.94 -48.17
N ILE A 276 4.20 25.25 -48.32
CA ILE A 276 4.79 26.07 -47.25
C ILE A 276 3.82 26.20 -46.06
N ILE A 277 2.52 26.40 -46.33
CA ILE A 277 1.50 26.43 -45.28
C ILE A 277 1.45 25.09 -44.55
N TRP A 278 1.49 23.97 -45.28
CA TRP A 278 1.49 22.63 -44.71
C TRP A 278 2.73 22.36 -43.83
N ILE A 279 3.93 22.73 -44.28
CA ILE A 279 5.17 22.55 -43.52
C ILE A 279 5.12 23.37 -42.22
N ASN A 280 4.67 24.62 -42.28
CA ASN A 280 4.58 25.47 -41.08
C ASN A 280 3.54 24.93 -40.08
N GLN A 281 2.47 24.30 -40.56
CA GLN A 281 1.47 23.66 -39.71
C GLN A 281 2.01 22.39 -39.03
N GLN A 282 2.82 21.59 -39.73
CA GLN A 282 3.50 20.42 -39.17
C GLN A 282 4.56 20.80 -38.13
N VAL A 283 5.37 21.83 -38.40
CA VAL A 283 6.38 22.30 -37.44
C VAL A 283 5.74 22.87 -36.17
N ALA A 284 4.59 23.54 -36.28
CA ALA A 284 3.83 24.00 -35.12
C ALA A 284 3.29 22.82 -34.27
N TYR A 285 2.95 21.70 -34.91
CA TYR A 285 2.50 20.48 -34.21
C TYR A 285 3.63 19.74 -33.49
N PHE A 286 4.87 19.82 -33.96
CA PHE A 286 6.02 19.14 -33.35
C PHE A 286 6.69 19.93 -32.22
N ILE A 287 6.38 21.23 -32.07
CA ILE A 287 6.99 22.13 -31.08
C ILE A 287 6.07 22.33 -29.84
N CYS A 288 4.84 21.81 -29.85
CA CYS A 288 3.92 21.81 -28.71
C CYS A 288 3.80 20.40 -28.09
#